data_AF-A0A0T5ZGC7-F1
#
_entry.id   AF-A0A0T5ZGC7-F1
#
_cell.length_a   1.000
_cell.length_b   1.000
_cell.length_c   1.000
_cell.angle_alpha   90.00
_cell.angle_beta   90.00
_cell.angle_gamma   90.00
#
_symmetry.space_group_name_H-M   'P 1'
#
loop_
_entity.id
_entity.type
_entity.pdbx_description
1 polymer ?
#
loop_
_entity_poly.entity_id
_entity_poly.type
_entity_poly.pdbx_seq_one_letter_code
_entity_poly.pdbx_strand_id
1 'polypeptide(L)'
;MSDPFSFWIFLVLLSGAVAVIWLLTGHVARRDEDLATDERAIEAAWIAETIERWGGDVPLPVVEQVLDLHRRYLEGPPPELPAEPPAPSSAGTTP
;
A
#
# COMPACT_ATOMS: atom_id res chain seq x y z
N MET A 1 -36.22 -32.42 -18.98
CA MET A 1 -35.14 -31.65 -19.65
C MET A 1 -35.42 -30.17 -19.44
N SER A 2 -34.44 -29.40 -18.96
CA SER A 2 -34.53 -27.93 -19.01
C SER A 2 -34.61 -27.51 -20.47
N ASP A 3 -35.57 -26.65 -20.80
CA ASP A 3 -35.73 -26.10 -22.13
C ASP A 3 -34.43 -25.36 -22.56
N PRO A 4 -33.87 -25.63 -23.77
CA PRO A 4 -32.62 -25.02 -24.24
C PRO A 4 -32.63 -23.49 -24.20
N PHE A 5 -33.79 -22.87 -24.42
CA PHE A 5 -33.93 -21.41 -24.37
C PHE A 5 -33.84 -20.88 -22.94
N SER A 6 -34.45 -21.57 -21.97
CA SER A 6 -34.32 -21.26 -20.55
C SER A 6 -32.86 -21.34 -20.05
N PHE A 7 -32.10 -22.35 -20.51
CA PHE A 7 -30.68 -22.46 -20.20
C PHE A 7 -29.86 -21.33 -20.82
N TRP A 8 -30.18 -20.94 -22.06
CA TRP A 8 -29.54 -19.82 -22.74
C TRP A 8 -29.76 -18.49 -22.00
N ILE A 9 -31.00 -18.20 -21.58
CA ILE A 9 -31.31 -17.00 -20.77
C ILE A 9 -30.50 -16.98 -19.48
N PHE A 10 -30.41 -18.12 -18.79
CA PHE A 10 -29.64 -18.23 -17.56
C PHE A 10 -28.17 -17.84 -17.77
N LEU A 11 -27.54 -18.31 -18.85
CA LEU A 11 -26.16 -17.96 -19.17
C LEU A 11 -25.99 -16.47 -19.47
N VAL A 12 -26.94 -15.85 -20.17
CA VAL A 12 -26.92 -14.40 -20.44
C VAL A 12 -27.06 -13.59 -19.16
N LEU A 13 -27.96 -13.98 -18.27
CA LEU A 13 -28.14 -13.30 -16.98
C LEU A 13 -26.92 -13.49 -16.09
N LEU A 14 -26.35 -14.70 -16.05
CA LEU A 14 -25.15 -14.99 -15.27
C LEU A 14 -23.94 -14.19 -15.78
N SER A 15 -23.71 -14.15 -17.09
CA SER A 15 -22.60 -13.38 -17.66
C SER A 15 -22.78 -11.88 -17.45
N GLY A 16 -24.02 -11.38 -17.57
CA GLY A 16 -24.37 -10.00 -17.24
C GLY A 16 -24.09 -9.66 -15.77
N ALA A 17 -24.49 -10.54 -14.85
CA ALA A 17 -24.21 -10.37 -13.43
C ALA A 17 -22.71 -10.36 -13.13
N VAL A 18 -21.95 -11.29 -13.72
CA VAL A 18 -20.49 -11.34 -13.59
C VAL A 18 -19.84 -10.07 -14.14
N ALA A 19 -20.27 -9.57 -15.30
CA ALA A 19 -19.74 -8.35 -15.88
C ALA A 19 -20.01 -7.11 -15.01
N VAL A 20 -21.21 -7.01 -14.43
CA VAL A 20 -21.58 -5.93 -13.51
C VAL A 20 -20.74 -5.99 -12.24
N ILE A 21 -20.60 -7.18 -11.62
CA ILE A 21 -19.74 -7.37 -10.44
C ILE A 21 -18.30 -7.00 -10.76
N TRP A 22 -17.75 -7.48 -11.87
CA TRP A 22 -16.40 -7.16 -12.31
C TRP A 22 -16.19 -5.65 -12.49
N LEU A 23 -17.15 -4.96 -13.10
CA LEU A 23 -17.09 -3.51 -13.30
C LEU A 23 -17.17 -2.75 -11.98
N LEU A 24 -18.05 -3.15 -11.06
CA LEU A 24 -18.16 -2.57 -9.72
C LEU A 24 -16.87 -2.76 -8.92
N THR A 25 -16.35 -3.99 -8.85
CA THR A 25 -15.12 -4.29 -8.09
C THR A 25 -13.91 -3.60 -8.70
N GLY A 26 -13.77 -3.60 -10.03
CA GLY A 26 -12.68 -2.90 -10.70
C GLY A 26 -12.77 -1.38 -10.56
N HIS A 27 -13.97 -0.81 -10.59
CA HIS A 27 -14.17 0.62 -10.37
C HIS A 27 -13.85 1.03 -8.94
N VAL A 28 -14.26 0.23 -7.94
CA VAL A 28 -13.93 0.47 -6.53
C VAL A 28 -12.42 0.37 -6.32
N ALA A 29 -11.77 -0.70 -6.79
CA ALA A 29 -10.32 -0.86 -6.67
C ALA A 29 -9.55 0.31 -7.31
N ARG A 30 -9.96 0.74 -8.52
CA ARG A 30 -9.34 1.89 -9.18
C ARG A 30 -9.56 3.19 -8.42
N ARG A 31 -10.77 3.40 -7.88
CA ARG A 31 -11.09 4.60 -7.11
C ARG A 31 -10.32 4.63 -5.79
N ASP A 32 -10.14 3.48 -5.14
CA ASP A 32 -9.35 3.36 -3.91
C ASP A 32 -7.87 3.62 -4.19
N GLU A 33 -7.32 3.16 -5.33
CA GLU A 33 -5.96 3.47 -5.78
C GLU A 33 -5.78 4.98 -6.06
N ASP A 34 -6.73 5.60 -6.77
CA ASP A 34 -6.71 7.03 -7.07
C ASP A 34 -6.83 7.87 -5.78
N LEU A 35 -7.76 7.52 -4.88
CA LEU A 35 -7.94 8.19 -3.57
C LEU A 35 -6.71 8.02 -2.68
N ALA A 36 -6.12 6.82 -2.63
CA ALA A 36 -4.90 6.58 -1.87
C ALA A 36 -3.72 7.44 -2.37
N THR A 37 -3.69 7.80 -3.65
CA THR A 37 -2.66 8.67 -4.21
C THR A 37 -2.85 10.13 -3.75
N ASP A 38 -4.07 10.65 -3.83
CA ASP A 38 -4.39 12.02 -3.39
C ASP A 38 -4.26 12.17 -1.86
N GLU A 39 -4.76 11.21 -1.09
CA GLU A 39 -4.62 11.19 0.37
C GLU A 39 -3.16 11.10 0.80
N ARG A 40 -2.34 10.33 0.08
CA ARG A 40 -0.90 10.22 0.35
C ARG A 40 -0.17 11.53 0.13
N ALA A 41 -0.53 12.32 -0.89
CA ALA A 41 0.08 13.63 -1.12
C ALA A 41 -0.23 14.60 0.04
N ILE A 42 -1.47 14.55 0.55
CA ILE A 42 -1.89 15.34 1.72
C ILE A 42 -1.14 14.88 2.98
N GLU A 43 -1.02 13.58 3.21
CA GLU A 43 -0.30 13.02 4.34
C GLU A 43 1.20 13.37 4.30
N ALA A 44 1.82 13.29 3.12
CA ALA A 44 3.21 13.69 2.92
C ALA A 44 3.44 15.17 3.27
N ALA A 45 2.50 16.04 2.86
CA ALA A 45 2.58 17.46 3.17
C ALA A 45 2.42 17.73 4.67
N TRP A 46 1.47 17.06 5.32
CA TRP A 46 1.27 17.15 6.76
C TRP A 46 2.50 16.69 7.57
N ILE A 47 3.16 15.61 7.14
CA ILE A 47 4.39 15.12 7.77
C ILE A 47 5.55 16.09 7.54
N ALA A 48 5.74 16.59 6.32
CA ALA A 48 6.79 17.57 6.01
C ALA A 48 6.64 18.83 6.86
N GLU A 49 5.43 19.40 6.93
CA GLU A 49 5.11 20.56 7.78
C GLU A 49 5.35 20.25 9.27
N THR A 50 5.03 19.03 9.70
CA THR A 50 5.29 18.61 11.07
C THR A 50 6.78 18.55 11.36
N ILE A 51 7.61 18.00 10.46
CA ILE A 51 9.07 17.96 10.60
C ILE A 51 9.66 19.37 10.64
N GLU A 52 9.19 20.27 9.77
CA GLU A 52 9.57 21.69 9.76
C GLU A 52 9.31 22.35 11.11
N ARG A 53 8.17 22.07 11.74
CA ARG A 53 7.82 22.59 13.07
C ARG A 53 8.81 22.18 14.16
N TRP A 54 9.51 21.06 13.99
CA TRP A 54 10.54 20.58 14.92
C TRP A 54 11.97 20.96 14.48
N GLY A 55 12.11 21.82 13.47
CA GLY A 55 13.39 22.34 12.98
C GLY A 55 14.10 21.43 11.96
N GLY A 56 13.43 20.42 11.44
CA GLY A 56 13.92 19.66 10.29
C GLY A 56 13.57 20.35 8.96
N ASP A 57 14.26 19.98 7.89
CA ASP A 57 13.88 20.33 6.52
C ASP A 57 13.95 19.04 5.69
N VAL A 58 12.78 18.61 5.20
CA VAL A 58 12.65 17.38 4.43
C VAL A 58 11.82 17.69 3.18
N PRO A 59 12.36 17.44 1.98
CA PRO A 59 11.61 17.62 0.75
C PRO A 59 10.40 16.68 0.70
N LEU A 60 9.27 17.19 0.22
CA LEU A 60 8.02 16.42 0.03
C LEU A 60 8.23 15.07 -0.70
N PRO A 61 9.03 14.98 -1.79
CA PRO A 61 9.25 13.71 -2.50
C PRO A 61 9.97 12.65 -1.65
N VAL A 62 10.68 13.05 -0.60
CA VAL A 62 11.33 12.11 0.33
C VAL A 62 10.28 11.49 1.26
N VAL A 63 9.34 12.29 1.76
CA VAL A 63 8.25 11.79 2.61
C VAL A 63 7.37 10.82 1.84
N GLU A 64 7.02 11.14 0.59
CA GLU A 64 6.26 10.25 -0.29
C GLU A 64 6.95 8.90 -0.48
N GLN A 65 8.28 8.88 -0.67
CA GLN A 65 9.06 7.65 -0.77
C GLN A 65 9.06 6.84 0.53
N VAL A 66 9.10 7.50 1.69
CA VAL A 66 9.02 6.83 2.99
C VAL A 66 7.64 6.20 3.19
N LEU A 67 6.57 6.89 2.84
CA LEU A 67 5.20 6.35 2.89
C LEU A 67 5.03 5.18 1.92
N ASP A 68 5.66 5.24 0.75
CA ASP A 68 5.69 4.12 -0.19
C ASP A 68 6.42 2.90 0.38
N LEU A 69 7.59 3.12 0.97
CA LEU A 69 8.34 2.07 1.64
C LEU A 69 7.55 1.46 2.80
N HIS A 70 6.84 2.28 3.58
CA HIS A 70 6.02 1.82 4.69
C HIS A 70 4.86 0.94 4.21
N ARG A 71 4.20 1.30 3.10
CA ARG A 71 3.16 0.46 2.49
C ARG A 71 3.72 -0.90 2.06
N ARG A 72 4.87 -0.91 1.38
CA ARG A 72 5.55 -2.15 0.97
C ARG A 72 5.94 -3.01 2.17
N TYR A 73 6.32 -2.39 3.29
CA TYR A 73 6.58 -3.09 4.55
C TYR A 73 5.32 -3.78 5.11
N LEU A 74 4.15 -3.15 5.02
CA LEU A 74 2.89 -3.73 5.49
C LEU A 74 2.34 -4.84 4.57
N GLU A 75 2.57 -4.72 3.26
CA GLU A 75 2.11 -5.69 2.26
C GLU A 75 3.02 -6.94 2.16
N GLY A 76 4.30 -6.82 2.54
CA GLY A 76 5.30 -7.86 2.42
C GLY A 76 5.70 -8.54 3.74
N PRO A 77 6.52 -9.60 3.69
CA PRO A 77 7.23 -10.08 4.88
C PRO A 77 8.18 -8.98 5.40
N PRO A 78 8.40 -8.88 6.73
CA PRO A 78 9.29 -7.87 7.29
C PRO A 78 10.68 -7.92 6.65
N PRO A 79 11.28 -6.78 6.25
CA PRO A 79 12.62 -6.76 5.71
C PRO A 79 13.61 -7.31 6.74
N GLU A 80 14.50 -8.20 6.29
CA GLU A 80 15.63 -8.64 7.10
C GLU A 80 16.54 -7.44 7.35
N LEU A 81 16.56 -6.94 8.59
CA LEU A 81 17.49 -5.89 8.99
C LEU A 81 18.91 -6.51 9.08
N PRO A 82 19.95 -5.81 8.59
CA PRO A 82 21.32 -6.25 8.80
C PRO A 82 21.58 -6.44 10.29
N ALA A 83 22.18 -7.58 10.66
CA ALA A 83 22.52 -7.84 12.05
C ALA A 83 23.40 -6.70 12.59
N GLU A 84 23.03 -6.16 13.77
CA GLU A 84 23.83 -5.18 14.50
C GLU A 84 25.27 -5.72 14.63
N PRO A 85 26.30 -4.96 14.21
CA PRO A 85 27.68 -5.37 14.39
C PRO A 85 27.94 -5.66 15.87
N PRO A 86 28.67 -6.74 16.21
CA PRO A 86 28.95 -7.06 17.60
C PRO A 86 29.62 -5.87 18.29
N ALA A 87 29.10 -5.48 19.45
CA ALA A 87 29.66 -4.39 20.24
C ALA A 87 31.17 -4.58 20.43
N PRO A 88 31.99 -3.51 20.38
CA PRO A 88 33.43 -3.62 20.51
C PRO A 88 33.77 -4.32 21.82
N SER A 89 34.49 -5.45 21.71
CA SER A 89 34.91 -6.25 22.84
C SER A 89 35.69 -5.38 23.82
N SER A 90 35.12 -5.16 25.00
CA SER A 90 35.76 -4.46 26.13
C SER A 90 36.85 -5.35 26.78
N ALA A 91 37.62 -6.08 25.99
CA ALA A 91 38.73 -6.90 26.43
C ALA A 91 40.01 -6.08 26.32
N GLY A 92 40.24 -5.18 27.27
CA GLY A 92 41.41 -4.31 27.23
C GLY A 92 41.61 -3.38 28.42
N THR A 93 41.14 -3.75 29.62
CA THR A 93 41.62 -3.10 30.85
C THR A 93 41.87 -4.18 31.88
N THR A 94 43.14 -4.56 32.05
CA THR A 94 43.62 -5.20 33.28
C THR A 94 44.71 -4.29 33.83
N PRO A 95 44.64 -3.89 35.11
CA PRO A 95 45.55 -2.93 35.75
C PRO A 95 46.98 -3.44 35.89
#